data_AF-A0A7C3Q230-F1
#
_entry.id   AF-A0A7C3Q230-F1
#
_cell.length_a   1.000
_cell.length_b   1.000
_cell.length_c   1.000
_cell.angle_alpha   90.00
_cell.angle_beta   90.00
_cell.angle_gamma   90.00
#
_symmetry.space_group_name_H-M   'P 1'
#
loop_
_entity.id
_entity.type
_entity.pdbx_description
1 polymer ?
#
loop_
_entity_poly.entity_id
_entity_poly.type
_entity_poly.pdbx_seq_one_letter_code
_entity_poly.pdbx_strand_id
1 'polypeptide(L)'
;VICIIIGEGASGGALGIGVGDRVLMLENTWYSVISPESCSSILWRSWEKKEIAAEALKLTAEDMLKNKLIDGIIPEPLGGAHIRPDEAFENVKQAILSHLSQLKQLNTDEMVRQRIAKFCSMGVVMEG
;
A
#
# COMPACT_ATOMS: atom_id res chain seq x y z
N VAL A 1 10.87 9.78 -4.19
CA VAL A 1 9.43 9.57 -4.43
C VAL A 1 8.84 8.83 -3.25
N ILE A 2 7.85 9.43 -2.59
CA ILE A 2 7.09 8.81 -1.50
C ILE A 2 5.65 8.69 -2.01
N CYS A 3 5.15 7.46 -2.08
CA CYS A 3 3.78 7.14 -2.48
C CYS A 3 2.96 6.83 -1.22
N ILE A 4 1.77 7.41 -1.09
CA ILE A 4 0.90 7.19 0.07
C ILE A 4 -0.49 6.82 -0.45
N ILE A 5 -0.98 5.65 -0.08
CA ILE A 5 -2.35 5.23 -0.36
C ILE A 5 -3.22 5.79 0.76
N ILE A 6 -4.16 6.67 0.40
CA ILE A 6 -5.03 7.40 1.34
C ILE A 6 -6.51 6.98 1.26
N GLY A 7 -6.82 6.00 0.41
CA GLY A 7 -8.18 5.51 0.18
C GLY A 7 -8.12 4.17 -0.51
N GLU A 8 -8.72 4.08 -1.69
CA GLU A 8 -8.79 2.83 -2.46
C GLU A 8 -7.70 2.79 -3.53
N GLY A 9 -6.88 1.74 -3.51
CA GLY A 9 -5.89 1.48 -4.55
C GLY A 9 -6.19 0.18 -5.30
N ALA A 10 -6.81 0.28 -6.46
CA ALA A 10 -7.14 -0.88 -7.29
C ALA A 10 -6.27 -0.95 -8.55
N SER A 11 -5.71 -2.13 -8.78
CA SER A 11 -5.11 -2.59 -10.04
C SER A 11 -3.93 -1.76 -10.56
N GLY A 12 -3.66 -1.90 -11.86
CA GLY A 12 -2.55 -1.26 -12.55
C GLY A 12 -2.59 0.26 -12.53
N GLY A 13 -3.77 0.88 -12.37
CA GLY A 13 -3.90 2.34 -12.24
C GLY A 13 -3.23 2.86 -10.96
N ALA A 14 -3.47 2.19 -9.84
CA ALA A 14 -2.84 2.54 -8.57
C ALA A 14 -1.34 2.14 -8.57
N LEU A 15 -0.98 1.01 -9.17
CA LEU A 15 0.43 0.60 -9.31
C LEU A 15 1.22 1.56 -10.21
N GLY A 16 0.62 2.08 -11.28
CA GLY A 16 1.28 3.00 -12.23
C GLY A 16 1.82 4.28 -11.57
N ILE A 17 1.25 4.67 -10.42
CA ILE A 17 1.71 5.79 -9.59
C ILE A 17 2.26 5.36 -8.22
N GLY A 18 2.24 4.05 -7.93
CA GLY A 18 2.64 3.46 -6.65
C GLY A 18 4.10 3.02 -6.58
N VAL A 19 4.89 3.16 -7.67
CA VAL A 19 6.31 2.77 -7.71
C VAL A 19 7.20 3.88 -7.16
N GLY A 20 7.31 3.94 -5.83
CA GLY A 20 8.11 4.92 -5.09
C GLY A 20 9.32 4.34 -4.37
N ASP A 21 10.23 5.22 -3.90
CA ASP A 21 11.30 4.83 -2.96
C ASP A 21 10.72 4.40 -1.61
N ARG A 22 9.61 5.03 -1.22
CA ARG A 22 8.77 4.63 -0.09
C ARG A 22 7.31 4.54 -0.54
N VAL A 23 6.61 3.52 -0.07
CA VAL A 23 5.20 3.24 -0.30
C VAL A 23 4.57 3.02 1.07
N LEU A 24 3.63 3.88 1.43
CA LEU A 24 2.94 3.87 2.72
C LEU A 24 1.44 3.73 2.51
N MET A 25 0.74 3.19 3.50
CA MET A 25 -0.71 3.10 3.50
C MET A 25 -1.26 3.76 4.77
N LEU A 26 -2.38 4.48 4.67
CA LEU A 26 -3.17 4.76 5.88
C LEU A 26 -3.79 3.46 6.40
N GLU A 27 -3.96 3.37 7.71
CA GLU A 27 -4.41 2.18 8.42
C GLU A 27 -5.69 1.52 7.84
N ASN A 28 -6.71 2.31 7.50
CA ASN A 28 -8.00 1.80 7.03
C ASN A 28 -8.12 1.77 5.50
N THR A 29 -7.00 1.86 4.79
CA THR A 29 -6.97 1.82 3.32
C THR A 29 -6.77 0.43 2.79
N TRP A 30 -7.11 0.24 1.52
CA TRP A 30 -6.90 -1.03 0.85
C TRP A 30 -6.17 -0.90 -0.47
N TYR A 31 -5.32 -1.90 -0.75
CA TYR A 31 -4.52 -1.97 -1.95
C TYR A 31 -4.59 -3.39 -2.54
N SER A 32 -5.04 -3.51 -3.78
CA SER A 32 -5.27 -4.81 -4.43
C SER A 32 -5.11 -4.74 -5.94
N VAL A 33 -4.76 -5.86 -6.58
CA VAL A 33 -4.67 -6.00 -8.05
C VAL A 33 -6.05 -5.96 -8.73
N ILE A 34 -7.11 -6.28 -8.00
CA ILE A 34 -8.50 -6.36 -8.46
C ILE A 34 -9.44 -5.98 -7.32
N SER A 35 -10.58 -5.35 -7.63
CA SER A 35 -11.58 -5.11 -6.60
C SER A 35 -12.17 -6.43 -6.08
N PRO A 36 -12.57 -6.50 -4.80
CA PRO A 36 -13.22 -7.69 -4.24
C PRO A 36 -14.46 -8.13 -5.02
N GLU A 37 -15.25 -7.18 -5.53
CA GLU A 37 -16.45 -7.44 -6.33
C GLU A 37 -16.11 -8.15 -7.64
N SER A 38 -15.11 -7.63 -8.37
CA SER A 38 -14.68 -8.25 -9.63
C SER A 38 -14.03 -9.62 -9.39
N CYS A 39 -13.24 -9.76 -8.32
CA CYS A 39 -12.69 -11.05 -7.90
C CYS A 39 -13.81 -12.07 -7.60
N SER A 40 -14.84 -11.63 -6.85
CA SER A 40 -16.01 -12.44 -6.51
C SER A 40 -16.74 -12.95 -7.75
N SER A 41 -16.99 -12.07 -8.72
CA SER A 41 -17.65 -12.45 -9.98
C SER A 41 -16.83 -13.42 -10.82
N ILE A 42 -15.50 -13.32 -10.82
CA ILE A 42 -14.64 -14.21 -11.62
C ILE A 42 -14.51 -15.59 -10.97
N LEU A 43 -14.11 -15.64 -9.69
CA LEU A 43 -13.78 -16.90 -9.01
C LEU A 43 -15.03 -17.66 -8.54
N TRP A 44 -16.09 -16.94 -8.16
CA TRP A 44 -17.30 -17.56 -7.61
C TRP A 44 -18.57 -17.31 -8.42
N ARG A 45 -18.50 -16.59 -9.55
CA ARG A 45 -19.66 -16.29 -10.41
C ARG A 45 -20.83 -15.65 -9.66
N SER A 46 -20.52 -14.88 -8.62
CA SER A 46 -21.50 -14.22 -7.76
C SER A 46 -20.95 -12.90 -7.24
N TRP A 47 -21.83 -11.93 -6.96
CA TRP A 47 -21.46 -10.66 -6.34
C TRP A 47 -21.48 -10.75 -4.79
N GLU A 48 -22.16 -11.75 -4.25
CA GLU A 48 -22.40 -11.93 -2.81
C GLU A 48 -21.15 -12.36 -2.03
N LYS A 49 -20.11 -12.84 -2.72
CA LYS A 49 -18.88 -13.36 -2.08
C LYS A 49 -17.74 -12.33 -2.03
N LYS A 50 -18.06 -11.04 -2.15
CA LYS A 50 -17.08 -9.94 -2.08
C LYS A 50 -16.29 -9.91 -0.77
N GLU A 51 -16.91 -10.23 0.37
CA GLU A 51 -16.22 -10.25 1.67
C GLU A 51 -15.20 -11.39 1.74
N ILE A 52 -15.58 -12.58 1.24
CA ILE A 52 -14.67 -13.74 1.12
C ILE A 52 -13.52 -13.41 0.17
N ALA A 53 -13.82 -12.72 -0.94
CA ALA A 53 -12.81 -12.28 -1.89
C ALA A 53 -11.84 -11.26 -1.27
N ALA A 54 -12.35 -10.29 -0.50
CA ALA A 54 -11.53 -9.29 0.19
C ALA A 54 -10.56 -9.95 1.18
N GLU A 55 -11.05 -10.87 2.01
CA GLU A 55 -10.23 -11.63 2.95
C GLU A 55 -9.16 -12.46 2.24
N ALA A 56 -9.53 -13.14 1.15
CA ALA A 56 -8.60 -13.95 0.36
C ALA A 56 -7.51 -13.11 -0.34
N LEU A 57 -7.85 -11.90 -0.76
CA LEU A 57 -6.93 -10.96 -1.42
C LEU A 57 -5.93 -10.34 -0.46
N LYS A 58 -6.21 -10.34 0.86
CA LYS A 58 -5.33 -9.78 1.90
C LYS A 58 -4.95 -8.33 1.58
N LEU A 59 -5.97 -7.50 1.37
CA LEU A 59 -5.87 -6.15 0.80
C LEU A 59 -5.61 -5.04 1.84
N THR A 60 -5.55 -5.36 3.13
CA THR A 60 -5.41 -4.38 4.22
C THR A 60 -3.98 -3.84 4.32
N ALA A 61 -3.80 -2.68 4.98
CA ALA A 61 -2.48 -2.12 5.24
C ALA A 61 -1.57 -3.09 6.03
N GLU A 62 -2.13 -3.82 7.00
CA GLU A 62 -1.40 -4.83 7.78
C GLU A 62 -0.92 -6.00 6.93
N ASP A 63 -1.79 -6.52 6.07
CA ASP A 63 -1.44 -7.59 5.14
C ASP A 63 -0.35 -7.17 4.17
N MET A 64 -0.49 -5.98 3.59
CA MET A 64 0.48 -5.41 2.65
C MET A 64 1.85 -5.23 3.32
N LEU A 65 1.89 -4.77 4.57
CA LEU A 65 3.14 -4.63 5.33
C LEU A 65 3.74 -6.00 5.64
N LYS A 66 2.93 -6.96 6.09
CA LYS A 66 3.35 -8.33 6.40
C LYS A 66 3.94 -9.03 5.18
N ASN A 67 3.38 -8.79 4.01
CA ASN A 67 3.86 -9.32 2.73
C ASN A 67 5.02 -8.50 2.12
N LYS A 68 5.52 -7.47 2.83
CA LYS A 68 6.61 -6.58 2.40
C LYS A 68 6.32 -5.85 1.09
N LEU A 69 5.05 -5.57 0.81
CA LEU A 69 4.61 -4.83 -0.38
C LEU A 69 4.62 -3.31 -0.15
N ILE A 70 4.53 -2.88 1.12
CA ILE A 70 4.66 -1.49 1.56
C ILE A 70 5.73 -1.37 2.63
N ASP A 71 6.19 -0.15 2.90
CA ASP A 71 7.27 0.12 3.86
C ASP A 71 6.75 0.59 5.23
N GLY A 72 5.47 0.92 5.34
CA GLY A 72 4.90 1.40 6.59
C GLY A 72 3.41 1.72 6.54
N ILE A 73 2.83 1.77 7.72
CA ILE A 73 1.42 2.11 7.95
C ILE A 73 1.38 3.43 8.71
N ILE A 74 0.53 4.35 8.26
CA ILE A 74 0.26 5.62 8.91
C ILE A 74 -1.04 5.45 9.71
N PRO A 75 -1.00 5.59 11.04
CA PRO A 75 -2.17 5.37 11.87
C PRO A 75 -3.24 6.41 11.58
N GLU A 76 -4.50 5.96 11.59
CA GLU A 76 -5.64 6.86 11.50
C GLU A 76 -6.17 7.23 12.90
N PRO A 77 -6.83 8.39 13.05
CA PRO A 77 -7.52 8.73 14.28
C PRO A 77 -8.59 7.68 14.60
N LEU A 78 -8.88 7.48 15.89
CA LEU A 78 -10.02 6.65 16.32
C LEU A 78 -11.31 7.08 15.58
N GLY A 79 -11.94 6.12 14.89
CA GLY A 79 -13.12 6.34 14.05
C GLY A 79 -12.82 6.61 12.56
N GLY A 80 -11.54 6.73 12.18
CA GLY A 80 -11.08 6.92 10.80
C GLY A 80 -10.66 8.36 10.48
N ALA A 81 -9.92 8.53 9.39
CA ALA A 81 -9.34 9.80 8.96
C ALA A 81 -10.38 10.92 8.76
N HIS A 82 -11.60 10.57 8.37
CA HIS A 82 -12.69 11.52 8.15
C HIS A 82 -13.27 12.12 9.45
N ILE A 83 -13.09 11.47 10.60
CA ILE A 83 -13.59 11.94 11.90
C ILE A 83 -12.71 13.06 12.46
N ARG A 84 -11.39 12.94 12.30
CA ARG A 84 -10.40 13.95 12.71
C ARG A 84 -9.38 14.20 11.60
N PRO A 85 -9.76 14.95 10.54
CA PRO A 85 -8.87 15.19 9.40
C PRO A 85 -7.56 15.86 9.78
N ASP A 86 -7.59 16.82 10.72
CA ASP A 86 -6.38 17.54 11.16
C ASP A 86 -5.33 16.59 11.78
N GLU A 87 -5.78 15.62 12.56
CA GLU A 87 -4.90 14.60 13.16
C GLU A 87 -4.35 13.64 12.10
N ALA A 88 -5.20 13.21 11.15
CA ALA A 88 -4.75 12.40 10.02
C ALA A 88 -3.71 13.14 9.15
N PHE A 89 -3.91 14.44 8.89
CA PHE A 89 -2.97 15.26 8.13
C PHE A 89 -1.64 15.43 8.84
N GLU A 90 -1.66 15.64 10.16
CA GLU A 90 -0.42 15.74 10.94
C GLU A 90 0.33 14.40 10.92
N ASN A 91 -0.37 13.26 11.08
CA ASN A 91 0.26 11.93 10.97
C ASN A 91 0.91 11.70 9.59
N VAL A 92 0.21 12.04 8.51
CA VAL A 92 0.74 11.96 7.14
C VAL A 92 1.95 12.86 6.96
N LYS A 93 1.89 14.10 7.43
CA LYS A 93 3.00 15.05 7.37
C LYS A 93 4.23 14.54 8.12
N GLN A 94 4.06 14.02 9.33
CA GLN A 94 5.17 13.45 10.11
C GLN A 94 5.80 12.25 9.40
N ALA A 95 4.99 11.37 8.80
CA ALA A 95 5.48 10.26 7.99
C ALA A 95 6.29 10.75 6.78
N ILE A 96 5.79 11.74 6.04
CA ILE A 96 6.50 12.35 4.90
C ILE A 96 7.83 12.94 5.35
N LEU A 97 7.84 13.75 6.41
CA LEU A 97 9.07 14.40 6.91
C LEU A 97 10.11 13.39 7.36
N SER A 98 9.69 12.35 8.10
CA SER A 98 10.57 11.28 8.57
C SER A 98 11.23 10.55 7.39
N HIS A 99 10.43 10.07 6.43
CA HIS A 99 10.96 9.35 5.27
C HIS A 99 11.76 10.25 4.33
N LEU A 100 11.36 11.50 4.14
CA LEU A 100 12.11 12.45 3.33
C LEU A 100 13.49 12.71 3.93
N SER A 101 13.60 12.80 5.27
CA SER A 101 14.88 13.01 5.94
C SER A 101 15.85 11.83 5.72
N GLN A 102 15.32 10.60 5.72
CA GLN A 102 16.09 9.38 5.43
C GLN A 102 16.52 9.34 3.96
N LEU A 103 15.61 9.62 3.03
CA LEU A 103 15.91 9.59 1.60
C LEU A 103 16.95 10.65 1.19
N LYS A 104 16.94 11.81 1.86
CA LYS A 104 17.93 12.88 1.61
C LYS A 104 19.37 12.49 1.99
N GLN A 105 19.57 11.44 2.77
CA GLN A 105 20.91 10.93 3.10
C GLN A 105 21.51 10.06 1.99
N LEU A 106 20.68 9.63 1.02
CA LEU A 106 21.10 8.81 -0.10
C LEU A 106 21.43 9.69 -1.31
N ASN A 107 22.44 9.29 -2.07
CA ASN A 107 22.66 9.87 -3.39
C ASN A 107 21.66 9.29 -4.41
N THR A 108 21.55 9.92 -5.58
CA THR A 108 20.57 9.55 -6.61
C THR A 108 20.74 8.12 -7.11
N ASP A 109 21.97 7.70 -7.39
CA ASP A 109 22.25 6.35 -7.89
C ASP A 109 21.85 5.29 -6.87
N GLU A 110 22.11 5.58 -5.59
CA GLU A 110 21.72 4.72 -4.48
C GLU A 110 20.21 4.61 -4.35
N MET A 111 19.47 5.72 -4.45
CA MET A 111 18.01 5.69 -4.42
C MET A 111 17.43 4.84 -5.55
N VAL A 112 17.93 5.01 -6.78
CA VAL A 112 17.48 4.23 -7.94
C VAL A 112 17.78 2.74 -7.74
N ARG A 113 19.00 2.41 -7.31
CA ARG A 113 19.42 1.03 -7.05
C ARG A 113 18.56 0.35 -5.98
N GLN A 114 18.32 1.04 -4.86
CA GLN A 114 17.46 0.53 -3.79
C GLN A 114 16.02 0.32 -4.25
N ARG A 115 15.48 1.25 -5.04
CA ARG A 115 14.11 1.12 -5.57
C ARG A 115 13.99 -0.11 -6.48
N ILE A 116 14.93 -0.31 -7.41
CA ILE A 116 14.93 -1.49 -8.30
C ILE A 116 15.02 -2.77 -7.46
N ALA A 117 15.99 -2.85 -6.54
CA ALA A 117 16.20 -4.02 -5.70
C ALA A 117 14.95 -4.35 -4.87
N LYS A 118 14.30 -3.33 -4.28
CA LYS A 118 13.04 -3.47 -3.54
C LYS A 118 11.98 -4.17 -4.39
N PHE A 119 11.65 -3.64 -5.57
CA PHE A 119 10.58 -4.21 -6.40
C PHE A 119 10.95 -5.57 -7.01
N CYS A 120 12.22 -5.80 -7.36
CA CYS A 120 12.69 -7.11 -7.82
C CYS A 120 12.63 -8.19 -6.73
N SER A 121 12.71 -7.81 -5.44
CA SER A 121 12.60 -8.73 -4.31
C SER A 121 11.15 -9.07 -3.93
N MET A 122 10.16 -8.38 -4.52
CA MET A 122 8.76 -8.66 -4.26
C MET A 122 8.30 -9.89 -5.04
N GLY A 123 7.71 -10.84 -4.33
CA GLY A 123 7.28 -12.12 -4.90
C GLY A 123 8.16 -13.28 -4.44
N VAL A 124 7.57 -14.47 -4.38
CA VAL A 124 8.26 -15.70 -3.98
C VAL A 124 7.98 -16.74 -5.05
N VAL A 125 9.05 -17.35 -5.56
CA VAL A 125 8.98 -18.49 -6.49
C VAL A 125 9.76 -19.62 -5.85
N MET A 126 9.15 -20.80 -5.75
CA MET A 126 9.86 -22.03 -5.39
C MET A 126 10.20 -22.75 -6.69
N GLU A 127 11.48 -22.86 -7.01
CA GLU A 127 11.93 -23.70 -8.12
C GLU A 127 11.78 -25.17 -7.69
N GLY A 128 11.10 -25.95 -8.54
CA GLY A 128 10.79 -27.37 -8.30
C GLY A 128 11.90 -28.32 -8.70
#